data_AF-A0A6H9Y0E8-F1
#
_entry.id   AF-A0A6H9Y0E8-F1
#
_cell.length_a   1.000
_cell.length_b   1.000
_cell.length_c   1.000
_cell.angle_alpha   90.00
_cell.angle_beta   90.00
_cell.angle_gamma   90.00
#
_symmetry.space_group_name_H-M   'P 1'
#
loop_
_entity.id
_entity.type
_entity.pdbx_description
1 polymer ?
#
loop_
_entity_poly.entity_id
_entity_poly.type
_entity_poly.pdbx_seq_one_letter_code
_entity_poly.pdbx_strand_id
1 'polypeptide(L)'
;MSTPVRVDANSPQALREAWHALTAQGRLRIREAAQKLGVSEAQLLATGVGGHVVRLGGDLRDLMMRMGELGHVMALTRNEAAVHEKDGNYTNISHGDQVGLVLGEDIDLRLFYDKWTFAYAVEEKVGSETRRSFQFFDACGDAIHKIYLRDDADPFAFEALRDAWAAPVQIPGETVLPRPASLKPERSDDAVDVEALRADWHAMRDTHQFFGLLRKHQVSRTQAFRLAGEAFAKPLFTNTPARVLQAAAAGALDIMVFVGNSGCIQIHTGPVKRIERMGPWINVLDPGFNLHLREDLVAQVWLVKKPTTDGVVTSIELFDAQGEFIAYFFGKRKPGIPETTGWRMLAESMGTR
;
A
#
# COMPACT_ATOMS: atom_id res chain seq x y z
N MET A 1 -24.54 18.52 -7.94
CA MET A 1 -23.18 18.14 -8.38
C MET A 1 -22.41 19.43 -8.62
N SER A 2 -21.53 19.83 -7.69
CA SER A 2 -20.69 21.02 -7.92
C SER A 2 -19.59 20.67 -8.91
N THR A 3 -19.46 21.47 -9.95
CA THR A 3 -18.36 21.41 -10.92
C THR A 3 -17.03 21.50 -10.15
N PRO A 4 -16.05 20.60 -10.40
CA PRO A 4 -14.76 20.71 -9.76
C PRO A 4 -14.12 22.03 -10.17
N VAL A 5 -13.76 22.86 -9.18
CA VAL A 5 -12.93 24.04 -9.40
C VAL A 5 -11.55 23.53 -9.77
N ARG A 6 -11.25 23.47 -11.07
CA ARG A 6 -9.88 23.21 -11.54
C ARG A 6 -9.05 24.45 -11.23
N VAL A 7 -8.21 24.33 -10.21
CA VAL A 7 -7.21 25.34 -9.89
C VAL A 7 -5.98 25.08 -10.75
N ASP A 8 -5.36 26.13 -11.26
CA ASP A 8 -4.11 26.00 -12.01
C ASP A 8 -2.99 25.48 -11.09
N ALA A 9 -2.58 24.24 -11.31
CA ALA A 9 -1.51 23.59 -10.55
C ALA A 9 -0.16 24.33 -10.69
N ASN A 10 0.00 25.19 -11.70
CA ASN A 10 1.21 25.97 -11.92
C ASN A 10 1.31 27.22 -11.03
N SER A 11 0.28 27.53 -10.24
CA SER A 11 0.32 28.59 -9.23
C SER A 11 0.24 27.98 -7.82
N PRO A 12 1.40 27.72 -7.17
CA PRO A 12 1.43 27.13 -5.82
C PRO A 12 0.64 27.96 -4.79
N GLN A 13 0.63 29.29 -4.94
CA GLN A 13 -0.15 30.17 -4.08
C GLN A 13 -1.66 29.96 -4.27
N ALA A 14 -2.16 29.97 -5.50
CA ALA A 14 -3.59 29.77 -5.77
C ALA A 14 -4.05 28.38 -5.31
N LEU A 15 -3.21 27.36 -5.50
CA LEU A 15 -3.48 26.01 -5.03
C LEU A 15 -3.55 25.93 -3.50
N ARG A 16 -2.64 26.63 -2.79
CA ARG A 16 -2.65 26.73 -1.32
C ARG A 16 -3.91 27.44 -0.81
N GLU A 17 -4.31 28.54 -1.44
CA GLU A 17 -5.52 29.28 -1.08
C GLU A 17 -6.79 28.43 -1.28
N ALA A 18 -6.87 27.69 -2.39
CA ALA A 18 -7.97 26.77 -2.65
C ALA A 18 -8.01 25.61 -1.64
N TRP A 19 -6.85 25.09 -1.25
CA TRP A 19 -6.76 24.07 -0.19
C TRP A 19 -7.30 24.58 1.15
N HIS A 20 -6.86 25.76 1.58
CA HIS A 20 -7.35 26.38 2.81
C HIS A 20 -8.86 26.60 2.78
N ALA A 21 -9.39 27.13 1.68
CA ALA A 21 -10.83 27.33 1.52
C ALA A 21 -11.61 26.00 1.62
N LEU A 22 -11.06 24.91 1.09
CA LEU A 22 -11.69 23.59 1.12
C LEU A 22 -11.66 22.98 2.54
N THR A 23 -10.55 23.11 3.26
CA THR A 23 -10.40 22.58 4.63
C THR A 23 -11.08 23.42 5.71
N ALA A 24 -11.36 24.70 5.44
CA ALA A 24 -12.17 25.54 6.33
C ALA A 24 -13.63 25.05 6.45
N GLN A 25 -14.12 24.30 5.44
CA GLN A 25 -15.48 23.78 5.40
C GLN A 25 -15.62 22.41 6.10
N GLY A 26 -14.51 21.80 6.54
CA GLY A 26 -14.51 20.53 7.24
C GLY A 26 -13.13 19.86 7.23
N ARG A 27 -12.94 18.91 8.16
CA ARG A 27 -11.69 18.14 8.24
C ARG A 27 -11.61 17.17 7.06
N LEU A 28 -10.88 17.56 6.01
CA LEU A 28 -10.57 16.71 4.87
C LEU A 28 -9.12 16.24 4.95
N ARG A 29 -8.89 14.98 4.56
CA ARG A 29 -7.53 14.48 4.39
C ARG A 29 -6.93 15.09 3.12
N ILE A 30 -5.62 15.34 3.11
CA ILE A 30 -4.92 15.96 1.97
C ILE A 30 -5.18 15.24 0.64
N ARG A 31 -5.30 13.91 0.65
CA ARG A 31 -5.68 13.10 -0.52
C ARG A 31 -7.03 13.51 -1.11
N GLU A 32 -8.04 13.63 -0.26
CA GLU A 32 -9.41 13.97 -0.67
C GLU A 32 -9.46 15.41 -1.18
N ALA A 33 -8.69 16.29 -0.55
CA ALA A 33 -8.53 17.66 -1.01
C ALA A 33 -7.87 17.72 -2.40
N ALA A 34 -6.78 16.98 -2.61
CA ALA A 34 -6.09 16.90 -3.89
C ALA A 34 -7.02 16.38 -5.00
N GLN A 35 -7.77 15.31 -4.74
CA GLN A 35 -8.77 14.78 -5.67
C GLN A 35 -9.85 15.82 -6.02
N LYS A 36 -10.39 16.55 -5.04
CA LYS A 36 -11.40 17.61 -5.26
C LYS A 36 -10.86 18.78 -6.07
N LEU A 37 -9.59 19.12 -5.90
CA LEU A 37 -8.89 20.20 -6.61
C LEU A 37 -8.34 19.76 -7.97
N GLY A 38 -8.37 18.46 -8.28
CA GLY A 38 -7.88 17.90 -9.54
C GLY A 38 -6.36 17.90 -9.68
N VAL A 39 -5.63 17.81 -8.55
CA VAL A 39 -4.16 17.75 -8.48
C VAL A 39 -3.70 16.49 -7.76
N SER A 40 -2.41 16.17 -7.83
CA SER A 40 -1.83 15.08 -7.03
C SER A 40 -1.60 15.49 -5.57
N GLU A 41 -1.42 14.50 -4.70
CA GLU A 41 -1.16 14.73 -3.28
C GLU A 41 0.18 15.44 -3.06
N ALA A 42 1.21 15.06 -3.82
CA ALA A 42 2.51 15.72 -3.77
C ALA A 42 2.42 17.20 -4.20
N GLN A 43 1.66 17.51 -5.25
CA GLN A 43 1.46 18.90 -5.69
C GLN A 43 0.83 19.75 -4.58
N LEU A 44 -0.18 19.20 -3.91
CA LEU A 44 -0.86 19.89 -2.82
C LEU A 44 0.07 20.07 -1.61
N LEU A 45 0.79 19.02 -1.21
CA LEU A 45 1.75 19.08 -0.09
C LEU A 45 2.90 20.06 -0.37
N ALA A 46 3.41 20.06 -1.60
CA ALA A 46 4.52 20.90 -2.02
C ALA A 46 4.17 22.39 -1.97
N THR A 47 2.88 22.76 -1.95
CA THR A 47 2.49 24.14 -1.67
C THR A 47 2.97 24.61 -0.30
N GLY A 48 3.26 23.72 0.66
CA GLY A 48 3.77 24.06 2.00
C GLY A 48 5.29 24.21 2.10
N VAL A 49 6.05 23.96 1.03
CA VAL A 49 7.52 23.97 1.03
C VAL A 49 8.06 25.35 1.42
N GLY A 50 9.12 25.37 2.24
CA GLY A 50 9.68 26.61 2.80
C GLY A 50 8.89 27.17 3.99
N GLY A 51 7.85 26.47 4.43
CA GLY A 51 7.11 26.73 5.66
C GLY A 51 7.11 25.50 6.57
N HIS A 52 5.99 24.79 6.60
CA HIS A 52 5.80 23.58 7.43
C HIS A 52 6.19 22.28 6.71
N VAL A 53 6.68 22.40 5.48
CA VAL A 53 7.20 21.30 4.67
C VAL A 53 8.62 21.65 4.25
N VAL A 54 9.53 20.69 4.37
CA VAL A 54 10.90 20.75 3.85
C VAL A 54 11.02 19.73 2.73
N ARG A 55 11.35 20.20 1.52
CA ARG A 55 11.70 19.32 0.40
C ARG A 55 13.00 18.61 0.72
N LEU A 56 13.01 17.29 0.59
CA LEU A 56 14.20 16.49 0.78
C LEU A 56 14.85 16.21 -0.58
N GLY A 57 16.18 16.25 -0.61
CA GLY A 57 17.01 15.88 -1.75
C GLY A 57 18.00 14.78 -1.35
N GLY A 58 18.85 14.35 -2.29
CA GLY A 58 19.79 13.24 -2.07
C GLY A 58 19.19 11.87 -2.41
N ASP A 59 19.93 10.81 -2.08
CA ASP A 59 19.48 9.44 -2.34
C ASP A 59 18.45 9.01 -1.28
N LEU A 60 17.27 8.59 -1.76
CA LEU A 60 16.17 8.15 -0.90
C LEU A 60 16.41 6.75 -0.30
N ARG A 61 17.30 5.95 -0.90
CA ARG A 61 17.79 4.69 -0.31
C ARG A 61 18.60 4.99 0.95
N ASP A 62 19.56 5.91 0.85
CA ASP A 62 20.39 6.32 1.98
C ASP A 62 19.54 6.95 3.10
N LEU A 63 18.53 7.75 2.73
CA LEU A 63 17.55 8.27 3.71
C LEU A 63 16.79 7.14 4.41
N MET A 64 16.29 6.14 3.66
CA MET A 64 15.57 5.02 4.24
C MET A 64 16.45 4.21 5.21
N MET A 65 17.73 4.01 4.91
CA MET A 65 18.68 3.33 5.81
C MET A 65 18.78 4.00 7.19
N ARG A 66 18.45 5.29 7.27
CA ARG A 66 18.54 6.10 8.48
C ARG A 66 17.22 6.17 9.26
N MET A 67 16.11 5.67 8.70
CA MET A 67 14.78 5.73 9.35
C MET A 67 14.70 4.98 10.69
N GLY A 68 15.63 4.06 10.97
CA GLY A 68 15.75 3.41 12.27
C GLY A 68 16.12 4.36 13.42
N GLU A 69 16.71 5.53 13.13
CA GLU A 69 17.04 6.54 14.15
C GLU A 69 15.83 7.22 14.77
N LEU A 70 14.67 7.18 14.09
CA LEU A 70 13.45 7.79 14.59
C LEU A 70 12.84 7.03 15.78
N GLY A 71 13.31 5.79 16.03
CA GLY A 71 12.72 4.92 17.04
C GLY A 71 11.29 4.50 16.65
N HIS A 72 10.37 4.62 17.60
CA HIS A 72 9.00 4.15 17.46
C HIS A 72 8.16 5.09 16.61
N VAL A 73 7.60 4.57 15.51
CA VAL A 73 6.89 5.34 14.50
C VAL A 73 5.67 4.58 14.00
N MET A 74 4.81 5.27 13.25
CA MET A 74 3.75 4.66 12.45
C MET A 74 4.10 4.71 10.97
N ALA A 75 4.17 3.53 10.35
CA ALA A 75 4.33 3.33 8.91
C ALA A 75 2.95 3.28 8.24
N LEU A 76 2.74 4.11 7.20
CA LEU A 76 1.51 4.16 6.42
C LEU A 76 1.79 3.87 4.95
N THR A 77 1.16 2.82 4.44
CA THR A 77 1.12 2.49 3.00
C THR A 77 -0.31 2.28 2.57
N ARG A 78 -0.66 2.70 1.36
CA ARG A 78 -2.03 2.59 0.85
C ARG A 78 -2.13 2.50 -0.66
N ASN A 79 -3.30 2.12 -1.12
CA ASN A 79 -3.80 2.33 -2.48
C ASN A 79 -5.19 3.02 -2.43
N GLU A 80 -5.94 2.99 -3.54
CA GLU A 80 -7.27 3.61 -3.61
C GLU A 80 -8.29 3.00 -2.63
N ALA A 81 -8.18 1.69 -2.37
CA ALA A 81 -9.20 0.95 -1.63
C ALA A 81 -8.76 0.46 -0.25
N ALA A 82 -7.46 0.52 0.09
CA ALA A 82 -6.95 0.08 1.38
C ALA A 82 -5.89 1.02 1.94
N VAL A 83 -6.00 1.33 3.24
CA VAL A 83 -4.97 2.02 4.05
C VAL A 83 -4.47 1.07 5.11
N HIS A 84 -3.15 0.91 5.21
CA HIS A 84 -2.46 0.06 6.16
C HIS A 84 -1.52 0.90 7.02
N GLU A 85 -1.79 0.93 8.32
CA GLU A 85 -1.02 1.67 9.32
C GLU A 85 -0.45 0.67 10.32
N LYS A 86 0.87 0.68 10.51
CA LYS A 86 1.57 -0.25 11.40
C LYS A 86 2.55 0.53 12.28
N ASP A 87 2.41 0.36 13.59
CA ASP A 87 3.38 0.90 14.54
C ASP A 87 4.55 -0.06 14.72
N GLY A 88 5.74 0.50 14.91
CA GLY A 88 6.96 -0.26 15.17
C GLY A 88 8.23 0.55 14.96
N ASN A 89 9.36 -0.14 14.87
CA ASN A 89 10.67 0.44 14.61
C ASN A 89 11.19 -0.03 13.25
N TYR A 90 11.88 0.85 12.51
CA TYR A 90 12.56 0.49 11.27
C TYR A 90 13.88 -0.23 11.59
N THR A 91 13.90 -1.55 11.44
CA THR A 91 15.09 -2.38 11.68
C THR A 91 15.35 -3.34 10.53
N ASN A 92 16.56 -3.90 10.46
CA ASN A 92 16.98 -4.82 9.40
C ASN A 92 16.73 -4.28 7.98
N ILE A 93 17.02 -2.99 7.79
CA ILE A 93 16.87 -2.33 6.50
C ILE A 93 18.00 -2.80 5.58
N SER A 94 17.65 -3.21 4.37
CA SER A 94 18.63 -3.63 3.36
C SER A 94 18.16 -3.24 1.96
N HIS A 95 19.11 -3.10 1.04
CA HIS A 95 18.84 -2.75 -0.35
C HIS A 95 19.47 -3.79 -1.27
N GLY A 96 18.63 -4.51 -2.01
CA GLY A 96 19.07 -5.23 -3.20
C GLY A 96 19.06 -4.33 -4.43
N ASP A 97 19.47 -4.90 -5.56
CA ASP A 97 19.55 -4.19 -6.84
C ASP A 97 18.18 -3.61 -7.24
N GLN A 98 17.13 -4.42 -7.15
CA GLN A 98 15.78 -4.07 -7.59
C GLN A 98 14.81 -3.74 -6.45
N VAL A 99 15.02 -4.30 -5.25
CA VAL A 99 14.05 -4.22 -4.14
C VAL A 99 14.78 -3.93 -2.83
N GLY A 100 14.31 -2.93 -2.09
CA GLY A 100 14.67 -2.71 -0.69
C GLY A 100 13.75 -3.49 0.24
N LEU A 101 14.28 -3.88 1.39
CA LEU A 101 13.58 -4.64 2.42
C LEU A 101 13.70 -3.90 3.75
N VAL A 102 12.60 -3.86 4.50
CA VAL A 102 12.61 -3.62 5.95
C VAL A 102 12.03 -4.89 6.57
N LEU A 103 12.80 -5.57 7.40
CA LEU A 103 12.42 -6.87 7.99
C LEU A 103 12.44 -6.76 9.52
N GLY A 104 11.68 -5.80 10.05
CA GLY A 104 11.51 -5.62 11.48
C GLY A 104 10.56 -6.63 12.10
N GLU A 105 10.48 -6.62 13.43
CA GLU A 105 9.49 -7.42 14.16
C GLU A 105 8.06 -7.01 13.81
N ASP A 106 7.84 -5.69 13.72
CA ASP A 106 6.55 -5.08 13.37
C ASP A 106 6.49 -4.57 11.93
N ILE A 107 7.45 -3.73 11.54
CA ILE A 107 7.47 -3.08 10.23
C ILE A 107 8.14 -4.02 9.21
N ASP A 108 7.32 -4.58 8.32
CA ASP A 108 7.74 -5.45 7.22
C ASP A 108 7.35 -4.82 5.87
N LEU A 109 8.36 -4.43 5.08
CA LEU A 109 8.18 -3.68 3.83
C LEU A 109 8.93 -4.32 2.65
N ARG A 110 8.36 -4.17 1.45
CA ARG A 110 9.07 -4.30 0.17
C ARG A 110 9.06 -2.95 -0.52
N LEU A 111 10.23 -2.43 -0.86
CA LEU A 111 10.43 -1.07 -1.37
C LEU A 111 10.93 -1.11 -2.81
N PHE A 112 10.23 -0.46 -3.73
CA PHE A 112 10.56 -0.39 -5.15
C PHE A 112 11.04 1.01 -5.51
N TYR A 113 12.31 1.30 -5.22
CA TYR A 113 12.86 2.66 -5.30
C TYR A 113 12.84 3.28 -6.71
N ASP A 114 12.72 2.48 -7.78
CA ASP A 114 12.55 3.00 -9.13
C ASP A 114 11.26 3.81 -9.31
N LYS A 115 10.30 3.67 -8.37
CA LYS A 115 9.08 4.46 -8.33
C LYS A 115 9.18 5.70 -7.45
N TRP A 116 10.20 5.82 -6.59
CA TRP A 116 10.30 6.91 -5.62
C TRP A 116 10.89 8.13 -6.30
N THR A 117 10.24 9.29 -6.18
CA THR A 117 10.67 10.51 -6.88
C THR A 117 10.73 11.71 -5.96
N PHE A 118 9.69 11.96 -5.17
CA PHE A 118 9.65 13.11 -4.27
C PHE A 118 9.65 12.65 -2.81
N ALA A 119 10.35 13.39 -1.96
CA ALA A 119 10.37 13.17 -0.52
C ALA A 119 10.27 14.50 0.23
N TYR A 120 9.51 14.48 1.32
CA TYR A 120 9.24 15.66 2.13
C TYR A 120 9.28 15.30 3.61
N ALA A 121 9.90 16.17 4.41
CA ALA A 121 9.71 16.20 5.85
C ALA A 121 8.63 17.23 6.17
N VAL A 122 7.66 16.87 7.01
CA VAL A 122 6.43 17.63 7.22
C VAL A 122 6.18 17.79 8.71
N GLU A 123 5.88 19.01 9.15
CA GLU A 123 5.46 19.35 10.52
C GLU A 123 4.07 19.98 10.51
N GLU A 124 3.03 19.20 10.77
CA GLU A 124 1.64 19.66 10.74
C GLU A 124 1.12 19.93 12.17
N LYS A 125 0.50 21.09 12.39
CA LYS A 125 -0.25 21.34 13.64
C LYS A 125 -1.62 20.69 13.56
N VAL A 126 -1.89 19.75 14.46
CA VAL A 126 -3.19 19.08 14.61
C VAL A 126 -3.74 19.43 16.00
N GLY A 127 -4.58 20.46 16.06
CA GLY A 127 -5.00 21.02 17.35
C GLY A 127 -3.81 21.65 18.07
N SER A 128 -3.53 21.20 19.30
CA SER A 128 -2.35 21.63 20.08
C SER A 128 -1.08 20.82 19.79
N GLU A 129 -1.20 19.69 19.09
CA GLU A 129 -0.09 18.78 18.85
C GLU A 129 0.60 19.07 17.51
N THR A 130 1.90 18.78 17.44
CA THR A 130 2.67 18.85 16.19
C THR A 130 2.96 17.45 15.72
N ARG A 131 2.39 17.07 14.58
CA ARG A 131 2.62 15.80 13.92
C ARG A 131 3.77 15.92 12.95
N ARG A 132 4.78 15.07 13.09
CA ARG A 132 5.97 15.05 12.24
C ARG A 132 5.97 13.82 11.34
N SER A 133 6.38 13.99 10.09
CA SER A 133 6.44 12.86 9.16
C SER A 133 7.42 13.02 8.02
N PHE A 134 7.95 11.88 7.55
CA PHE A 134 8.56 11.75 6.24
C PHE A 134 7.52 11.19 5.26
N GLN A 135 7.34 11.82 4.10
CA GLN A 135 6.34 11.42 3.11
C GLN A 135 7.01 11.28 1.74
N PHE A 136 6.80 10.13 1.11
CA PHE A 136 7.42 9.73 -0.15
C PHE A 136 6.37 9.55 -1.24
N PHE A 137 6.68 10.02 -2.45
CA PHE A 137 5.76 10.07 -3.58
C PHE A 137 6.41 9.59 -4.88
N ASP A 138 5.59 9.11 -5.79
CA ASP A 138 6.02 8.74 -7.14
C ASP A 138 6.12 9.95 -8.08
N ALA A 139 6.58 9.73 -9.30
CA ALA A 139 6.74 10.78 -10.30
C ALA A 139 5.41 11.44 -10.73
N CYS A 140 4.26 10.79 -10.50
CA CYS A 140 2.94 11.36 -10.74
C CYS A 140 2.40 12.13 -9.51
N GLY A 141 3.12 12.09 -8.39
CA GLY A 141 2.78 12.72 -7.13
C GLY A 141 1.78 11.93 -6.28
N ASP A 142 1.64 10.62 -6.52
CA ASP A 142 0.88 9.74 -5.64
C ASP A 142 1.73 9.31 -4.44
N ALA A 143 1.11 9.25 -3.26
CA ALA A 143 1.80 8.82 -2.05
C ALA A 143 2.19 7.33 -2.15
N ILE A 144 3.49 7.07 -2.00
CA ILE A 144 4.07 5.73 -1.91
C ILE A 144 4.04 5.26 -0.46
N HIS A 145 4.60 6.07 0.43
CA HIS A 145 4.82 5.65 1.82
C HIS A 145 4.95 6.87 2.73
N LYS A 146 4.52 6.74 3.99
CA LYS A 146 4.66 7.79 5.00
C LYS A 146 5.09 7.21 6.33
N ILE A 147 5.96 7.94 7.02
CA ILE A 147 6.48 7.57 8.34
C ILE A 147 6.13 8.71 9.28
N TYR A 148 5.26 8.44 10.24
CA TYR A 148 4.82 9.41 11.23
C TYR A 148 5.49 9.13 12.57
N LEU A 149 6.07 10.16 13.18
CA LEU A 149 6.54 10.04 14.55
C LEU A 149 5.36 9.80 15.49
N ARG A 150 5.56 8.90 16.45
CA ARG A 150 4.68 8.76 17.62
C ARG A 150 5.13 9.71 18.72
N ASP A 151 4.26 9.96 19.69
CA ASP A 151 4.49 10.98 20.72
C ASP A 151 5.67 10.65 21.64
N ASP A 152 6.07 9.38 21.68
CA ASP A 152 7.23 8.86 22.41
C ASP A 152 8.55 8.91 21.61
N ALA A 153 8.50 9.28 20.33
CA ALA A 153 9.68 9.39 19.47
C ALA A 153 10.49 10.65 19.75
N ASP A 154 11.82 10.55 19.63
CA ASP A 154 12.72 11.70 19.80
C ASP A 154 12.59 12.69 18.62
N PRO A 155 12.09 13.93 18.84
CA PRO A 155 11.97 14.92 17.78
C PRO A 155 13.33 15.35 17.22
N PHE A 156 14.43 15.24 17.98
CA PHE A 156 15.75 15.65 17.52
C PHE A 156 16.27 14.75 16.38
N ALA A 157 15.94 13.46 16.40
CA ALA A 157 16.28 12.55 15.30
C ALA A 157 15.57 12.94 13.99
N PHE A 158 14.30 13.37 14.09
CA PHE A 158 13.57 13.89 12.93
C PHE A 158 14.21 15.17 12.40
N GLU A 159 14.52 16.13 13.27
CA GLU A 159 15.14 17.40 12.88
C GLU A 159 16.51 17.19 12.21
N ALA A 160 17.35 16.33 12.80
CA ALA A 160 18.67 16.01 12.25
C ALA A 160 18.57 15.38 10.85
N LEU A 161 17.65 14.42 10.65
CA LEU A 161 17.45 13.80 9.34
C LEU A 161 16.84 14.75 8.31
N ARG A 162 15.85 15.56 8.73
CA ARG A 162 15.27 16.61 7.89
C ARG A 162 16.35 17.56 7.38
N ASP A 163 17.21 18.04 8.28
CA ASP A 163 18.22 19.04 7.95
C ASP A 163 19.34 18.44 7.09
N ALA A 164 19.75 17.20 7.37
CA ALA A 164 20.77 16.49 6.59
C ALA A 164 20.33 16.17 5.16
N TRP A 165 19.04 15.90 4.93
CA TRP A 165 18.47 15.65 3.59
C TRP A 165 17.78 16.87 2.98
N ALA A 166 17.83 18.04 3.60
CA ALA A 166 17.17 19.22 3.04
C ALA A 166 17.72 19.57 1.65
N ALA A 167 16.84 19.64 0.65
CA ALA A 167 17.23 20.10 -0.68
C ALA A 167 17.68 21.57 -0.61
N PRO A 168 18.66 22.00 -1.43
CA PRO A 168 19.12 23.39 -1.43
C PRO A 168 18.03 24.38 -1.89
N VAL A 169 17.05 23.91 -2.68
CA VAL A 169 15.96 24.72 -3.21
C VAL A 169 14.64 24.41 -2.49
N GLN A 170 14.21 25.33 -1.64
CA GLN A 170 12.98 25.24 -0.83
C GLN A 170 11.88 26.18 -1.36
N ILE A 171 11.55 26.07 -2.64
CA ILE A 171 10.49 26.88 -3.29
C ILE A 171 9.18 26.08 -3.35
N PRO A 172 8.02 26.66 -2.97
CA PRO A 172 6.70 26.04 -3.09
C PRO A 172 6.35 25.51 -4.48
N GLY A 173 5.58 24.42 -4.51
CA GLY A 173 5.06 23.78 -5.72
C GLY A 173 5.90 22.59 -6.17
N GLU A 174 5.30 21.69 -6.94
CA GLU A 174 6.00 20.54 -7.53
C GLU A 174 5.45 20.24 -8.93
N THR A 175 6.35 19.86 -9.84
CA THR A 175 5.96 19.43 -11.19
C THR A 175 5.92 17.91 -11.24
N VAL A 176 4.78 17.35 -11.64
CA VAL A 176 4.58 15.90 -11.71
C VAL A 176 4.38 15.45 -13.15
N LEU A 177 4.71 14.19 -13.42
CA LEU A 177 4.42 13.54 -14.69
C LEU A 177 2.91 13.27 -14.82
N PRO A 178 2.38 13.26 -16.06
CA PRO A 178 1.02 12.81 -16.28
C PRO A 178 0.87 11.34 -15.88
N ARG A 179 -0.26 11.01 -15.25
CA ARG A 179 -0.58 9.63 -14.92
C ARG A 179 -0.60 8.79 -16.21
N PRO A 180 0.10 7.64 -16.25
CA PRO A 180 0.00 6.73 -17.38
C PRO A 180 -1.46 6.33 -17.64
N ALA A 181 -1.80 6.08 -18.90
CA ALA A 181 -3.09 5.47 -19.23
C ALA A 181 -3.26 4.14 -18.46
N SER A 182 -4.52 3.77 -18.20
CA SER A 182 -4.87 2.51 -17.54
C SER A 182 -4.16 1.31 -18.17
N LEU A 183 -4.06 0.21 -17.43
CA LEU A 183 -3.46 -1.05 -17.89
C LEU A 183 -3.83 -1.37 -19.34
N LYS A 184 -2.84 -1.92 -20.07
CA LYS A 184 -3.08 -2.43 -21.42
C LYS A 184 -4.27 -3.40 -21.35
N PRO A 185 -5.23 -3.31 -22.29
CA PRO A 185 -6.35 -4.23 -22.31
C PRO A 185 -5.85 -5.66 -22.40
N GLU A 186 -6.51 -6.55 -21.67
CA GLU A 186 -6.22 -7.98 -21.74
C GLU A 186 -6.41 -8.48 -23.18
N ARG A 187 -5.55 -9.41 -23.60
CA ARG A 187 -5.79 -10.16 -24.84
C ARG A 187 -7.00 -11.07 -24.64
N SER A 188 -7.62 -11.53 -25.73
CA SER A 188 -8.65 -12.55 -25.63
C SER A 188 -8.14 -13.76 -24.85
N ASP A 189 -8.99 -14.32 -23.99
CA ASP A 189 -8.71 -15.55 -23.23
C ASP A 189 -8.37 -16.72 -24.17
N ASP A 190 -9.00 -16.77 -25.36
CA ASP A 190 -8.73 -17.78 -26.41
C ASP A 190 -7.32 -17.67 -27.03
N ALA A 191 -6.64 -16.54 -26.85
CA ALA A 191 -5.28 -16.32 -27.36
C ALA A 191 -4.19 -16.72 -26.36
N VAL A 192 -4.57 -17.31 -25.22
CA VAL A 192 -3.67 -17.78 -24.18
C VAL A 192 -3.52 -19.30 -24.30
N ASP A 193 -2.27 -19.78 -24.27
CA ASP A 193 -1.99 -21.21 -24.11
C ASP A 193 -2.27 -21.61 -22.65
N VAL A 194 -3.51 -21.99 -22.38
CA VAL A 194 -4.01 -22.31 -21.04
C VAL A 194 -3.30 -23.54 -20.47
N GLU A 195 -2.97 -24.53 -21.29
CA GLU A 195 -2.31 -25.74 -20.84
C GLU A 195 -0.85 -25.45 -20.45
N ALA A 196 -0.13 -24.63 -21.22
CA ALA A 196 1.20 -24.17 -20.83
C ALA A 196 1.17 -23.30 -19.57
N LEU A 197 0.17 -22.41 -19.43
CA LEU A 197 -0.03 -21.60 -18.22
C LEU A 197 -0.20 -22.48 -16.97
N ARG A 198 -1.07 -23.50 -17.05
CA ARG A 198 -1.32 -24.44 -15.95
C ARG A 198 -0.10 -25.29 -15.63
N ALA A 199 0.60 -25.79 -16.64
CA ALA A 199 1.82 -26.58 -16.45
C ALA A 199 2.91 -25.77 -15.73
N ASP A 200 3.14 -24.52 -16.16
CA ASP A 200 4.11 -23.64 -15.50
C ASP A 200 3.69 -23.27 -14.07
N TRP A 201 2.39 -23.03 -13.84
CA TRP A 201 1.87 -22.75 -12.50
C TRP A 201 2.08 -23.94 -11.57
N HIS A 202 1.77 -25.15 -12.04
CA HIS A 202 2.01 -26.38 -11.30
C HIS A 202 3.49 -26.60 -10.97
N ALA A 203 4.39 -26.21 -11.87
CA ALA A 203 5.83 -26.35 -11.71
C ALA A 203 6.47 -25.31 -10.78
N MET A 204 5.69 -24.33 -10.27
CA MET A 204 6.19 -23.31 -9.37
C MET A 204 6.79 -23.92 -8.09
N ARG A 205 7.87 -23.29 -7.63
CA ARG A 205 8.59 -23.65 -6.40
C ARG A 205 8.68 -22.51 -5.41
N ASP A 206 8.31 -21.29 -5.81
CA ASP A 206 8.29 -20.12 -4.95
C ASP A 206 7.22 -19.13 -5.42
N THR A 207 6.54 -18.45 -4.48
CA THR A 207 5.44 -17.53 -4.81
C THR A 207 5.86 -16.33 -5.66
N HIS A 208 7.13 -15.90 -5.59
CA HIS A 208 7.67 -14.79 -6.37
C HIS A 208 7.89 -15.17 -7.85
N GLN A 209 7.94 -16.46 -8.20
CA GLN A 209 7.97 -16.91 -9.60
C GLN A 209 6.70 -16.53 -10.37
N PHE A 210 5.59 -16.29 -9.66
CA PHE A 210 4.31 -15.98 -10.25
C PHE A 210 4.37 -14.74 -11.16
N PHE A 211 5.15 -13.71 -10.78
CA PHE A 211 5.31 -12.52 -11.61
C PHE A 211 6.00 -12.82 -12.95
N GLY A 212 7.00 -13.69 -12.94
CA GLY A 212 7.68 -14.15 -14.15
C GLY A 212 6.76 -14.98 -15.05
N LEU A 213 5.94 -15.83 -14.44
CA LEU A 213 4.93 -16.64 -15.12
C LEU A 213 3.90 -15.76 -15.84
N LEU A 214 3.33 -14.75 -15.16
CA LEU A 214 2.37 -13.82 -15.80
C LEU A 214 2.97 -13.11 -17.01
N ARG A 215 4.24 -12.67 -16.90
CA ARG A 215 4.96 -12.04 -18.03
C ARG A 215 5.19 -13.00 -19.19
N LYS A 216 5.61 -14.25 -18.91
CA LYS A 216 5.84 -15.30 -19.91
C LYS A 216 4.58 -15.54 -20.76
N HIS A 217 3.44 -15.63 -20.10
CA HIS A 217 2.14 -15.88 -20.75
C HIS A 217 1.43 -14.62 -21.24
N GLN A 218 1.99 -13.44 -20.96
CA GLN A 218 1.43 -12.13 -21.30
C GLN A 218 -0.05 -12.01 -20.90
N VAL A 219 -0.33 -12.41 -19.66
CA VAL A 219 -1.66 -12.35 -19.04
C VAL A 219 -1.62 -11.43 -17.82
N SER A 220 -2.75 -10.77 -17.55
CA SER A 220 -2.93 -10.09 -16.26
C SER A 220 -3.06 -11.14 -15.14
N ARG A 221 -2.99 -10.67 -13.89
CA ARG A 221 -3.20 -11.52 -12.71
C ARG A 221 -4.61 -12.11 -12.68
N THR A 222 -5.62 -11.28 -12.89
CA THR A 222 -7.04 -11.71 -12.89
C THR A 222 -7.37 -12.58 -14.10
N GLN A 223 -6.76 -12.34 -15.26
CA GLN A 223 -6.87 -13.21 -16.43
C GLN A 223 -6.28 -14.60 -16.15
N ALA A 224 -5.09 -14.67 -15.57
CA ALA A 224 -4.50 -15.94 -15.18
C ALA A 224 -5.41 -16.72 -14.21
N PHE A 225 -6.12 -16.04 -13.30
CA PHE A 225 -7.01 -16.69 -12.33
C PHE A 225 -8.23 -17.32 -12.99
N ARG A 226 -8.84 -16.63 -13.96
CA ARG A 226 -9.97 -17.18 -14.73
C ARG A 226 -9.56 -18.39 -15.56
N LEU A 227 -8.32 -18.41 -16.07
CA LEU A 227 -7.82 -19.45 -16.97
C LEU A 227 -7.21 -20.67 -16.25
N ALA A 228 -6.59 -20.47 -15.08
CA ALA A 228 -5.86 -21.52 -14.38
C ALA A 228 -6.75 -22.69 -13.94
N GLY A 229 -8.05 -22.43 -13.69
CA GLY A 229 -9.01 -23.43 -13.26
C GLY A 229 -9.04 -23.62 -11.74
N GLU A 230 -10.10 -24.29 -11.27
CA GLU A 230 -10.49 -24.35 -9.85
C GLU A 230 -9.46 -24.95 -8.89
N ALA A 231 -8.53 -25.78 -9.40
CA ALA A 231 -7.44 -26.32 -8.60
C ALA A 231 -6.44 -25.24 -8.15
N PHE A 232 -6.33 -24.16 -8.93
CA PHE A 232 -5.37 -23.07 -8.70
C PHE A 232 -6.05 -21.79 -8.23
N ALA A 233 -7.21 -21.44 -8.79
CA ALA A 233 -7.91 -20.22 -8.46
C ALA A 233 -9.43 -20.40 -8.48
N LYS A 234 -10.12 -19.85 -7.46
CA LYS A 234 -11.58 -19.85 -7.36
C LYS A 234 -12.11 -18.44 -7.08
N PRO A 235 -13.14 -17.96 -7.80
CA PRO A 235 -13.75 -16.69 -7.50
C PRO A 235 -14.54 -16.79 -6.19
N LEU A 236 -14.41 -15.78 -5.33
CA LEU A 236 -15.12 -15.65 -4.06
C LEU A 236 -16.07 -14.44 -4.09
N PHE A 237 -17.02 -14.40 -3.16
CA PHE A 237 -17.89 -13.24 -2.99
C PHE A 237 -17.10 -11.98 -2.59
N THR A 238 -17.50 -10.79 -3.05
CA THR A 238 -16.83 -9.52 -2.71
C THR A 238 -16.94 -9.12 -1.25
N ASN A 239 -17.86 -9.73 -0.48
CA ASN A 239 -17.92 -9.55 0.97
C ASN A 239 -16.95 -10.45 1.77
N THR A 240 -16.13 -11.25 1.07
CA THR A 240 -15.11 -12.12 1.69
C THR A 240 -14.12 -11.38 2.60
N PRO A 241 -13.65 -10.15 2.31
CA PRO A 241 -12.68 -9.47 3.16
C PRO A 241 -13.19 -9.32 4.60
N ALA A 242 -14.44 -8.89 4.78
CA ALA A 242 -15.04 -8.81 6.11
C ALA A 242 -15.17 -10.18 6.79
N ARG A 243 -15.62 -11.20 6.05
CA ARG A 243 -15.77 -12.56 6.58
C ARG A 243 -14.44 -13.15 7.05
N VAL A 244 -13.38 -12.99 6.27
CA VAL A 244 -12.04 -13.48 6.61
C VAL A 244 -11.50 -12.78 7.86
N LEU A 245 -11.58 -11.45 7.93
CA LEU A 245 -11.10 -10.68 9.08
C LEU A 245 -11.87 -11.04 10.36
N GLN A 246 -13.20 -11.13 10.28
CA GLN A 246 -14.04 -11.52 11.42
C GLN A 246 -13.76 -12.93 11.91
N ALA A 247 -13.61 -13.89 11.00
CA ALA A 247 -13.33 -15.27 11.35
C ALA A 247 -11.88 -15.47 11.86
N ALA A 248 -10.90 -14.75 11.29
CA ALA A 248 -9.53 -14.75 11.79
C ALA A 248 -9.48 -14.18 13.22
N ALA A 249 -10.22 -13.10 13.49
CA ALA A 249 -10.32 -12.53 14.84
C ALA A 249 -10.99 -13.48 15.84
N ALA A 250 -12.13 -14.09 15.45
CA ALA A 250 -12.83 -15.05 16.29
C ALA A 250 -11.99 -16.30 16.61
N GLY A 251 -11.18 -16.76 15.65
CA GLY A 251 -10.28 -17.90 15.81
C GLY A 251 -8.89 -17.58 16.35
N ALA A 252 -8.61 -16.30 16.66
CA ALA A 252 -7.28 -15.81 17.02
C ALA A 252 -6.17 -16.30 16.08
N LEU A 253 -6.46 -16.36 14.77
CA LEU A 253 -5.53 -16.84 13.77
C LEU A 253 -4.50 -15.78 13.44
N ASP A 254 -3.23 -16.18 13.44
CA ASP A 254 -2.15 -15.38 12.89
C ASP A 254 -2.26 -15.34 11.36
N ILE A 255 -2.56 -14.17 10.82
CA ILE A 255 -2.65 -13.91 9.38
C ILE A 255 -1.53 -12.96 8.94
N MET A 256 -1.38 -12.83 7.62
CA MET A 256 -0.62 -11.76 7.01
C MET A 256 -1.53 -10.92 6.12
N VAL A 257 -1.43 -9.61 6.23
CA VAL A 257 -2.19 -8.64 5.41
C VAL A 257 -1.21 -7.80 4.62
N PHE A 258 -1.26 -7.93 3.31
CA PHE A 258 -0.43 -7.17 2.38
C PHE A 258 -1.28 -6.07 1.76
N VAL A 259 -0.82 -4.82 1.88
CA VAL A 259 -1.39 -3.66 1.19
C VAL A 259 -0.22 -2.89 0.58
N GLY A 260 -0.41 -2.37 -0.63
CA GLY A 260 0.67 -1.70 -1.33
C GLY A 260 0.21 -0.88 -2.51
N ASN A 261 1.17 -0.20 -3.11
CA ASN A 261 1.08 0.54 -4.35
C ASN A 261 2.31 0.21 -5.22
N SER A 262 2.53 0.99 -6.27
CA SER A 262 3.63 0.78 -7.22
C SER A 262 5.02 0.82 -6.56
N GLY A 263 5.18 1.60 -5.48
CA GLY A 263 6.48 1.87 -4.85
C GLY A 263 6.72 1.18 -3.51
N CYS A 264 5.68 0.68 -2.84
CA CYS A 264 5.78 0.06 -1.52
C CYS A 264 4.71 -1.01 -1.30
N ILE A 265 5.09 -2.14 -0.70
CA ILE A 265 4.17 -3.11 -0.11
C ILE A 265 4.48 -3.19 1.38
N GLN A 266 3.45 -2.99 2.20
CA GLN A 266 3.50 -3.10 3.65
C GLN A 266 2.72 -4.33 4.13
N ILE A 267 3.32 -5.02 5.08
CA ILE A 267 2.88 -6.33 5.52
C ILE A 267 2.62 -6.27 7.03
N HIS A 268 1.41 -6.63 7.43
CA HIS A 268 1.14 -7.00 8.82
C HIS A 268 1.29 -8.51 8.95
N THR A 269 1.89 -8.99 10.04
CA THR A 269 1.90 -10.40 10.42
C THR A 269 1.49 -10.53 11.87
N GLY A 270 0.43 -11.27 12.14
CA GLY A 270 -0.08 -11.46 13.51
C GLY A 270 -1.59 -11.64 13.55
N PRO A 271 -2.17 -11.66 14.76
CA PRO A 271 -3.59 -11.74 14.94
C PRO A 271 -4.24 -10.38 14.68
N VAL A 272 -5.49 -10.41 14.24
CA VAL A 272 -6.38 -9.24 14.25
C VAL A 272 -7.48 -9.46 15.29
N LYS A 273 -7.98 -8.42 15.94
CA LYS A 273 -8.94 -8.56 17.06
C LYS A 273 -10.19 -7.71 16.87
N ARG A 274 -10.04 -6.39 16.79
CA ARG A 274 -11.16 -5.45 16.73
C ARG A 274 -11.56 -5.15 15.30
N ILE A 275 -12.55 -5.89 14.82
CA ILE A 275 -13.07 -5.74 13.45
C ILE A 275 -14.36 -4.93 13.45
N GLU A 276 -14.35 -3.76 12.81
CA GLU A 276 -15.50 -2.85 12.81
C GLU A 276 -15.89 -2.38 11.41
N ARG A 277 -17.19 -2.34 11.15
CA ARG A 277 -17.74 -1.76 9.93
C ARG A 277 -18.18 -0.33 10.18
N MET A 278 -17.71 0.59 9.34
CA MET A 278 -18.09 2.01 9.38
C MET A 278 -18.47 2.47 7.98
N GLY A 279 -19.78 2.45 7.67
CA GLY A 279 -20.26 2.70 6.31
C GLY A 279 -19.67 1.67 5.32
N PRO A 280 -18.99 2.12 4.25
CA PRO A 280 -18.39 1.21 3.26
C PRO A 280 -17.07 0.57 3.72
N TRP A 281 -16.55 0.99 4.88
CA TRP A 281 -15.25 0.54 5.39
C TRP A 281 -15.39 -0.69 6.27
N ILE A 282 -14.56 -1.70 6.02
CA ILE A 282 -14.22 -2.71 7.01
C ILE A 282 -12.86 -2.36 7.61
N ASN A 283 -12.79 -2.36 8.94
CA ASN A 283 -11.63 -1.86 9.67
C ASN A 283 -11.07 -2.92 10.61
N VAL A 284 -9.74 -2.96 10.73
CA VAL A 284 -9.03 -3.48 11.89
C VAL A 284 -8.62 -2.27 12.72
N LEU A 285 -8.99 -2.23 14.00
CA LEU A 285 -8.70 -1.11 14.91
C LEU A 285 -7.93 -1.60 16.15
N ASP A 286 -6.81 -2.29 15.90
CA ASP A 286 -5.99 -2.88 16.95
C ASP A 286 -4.87 -1.92 17.37
N PRO A 287 -4.43 -1.97 18.65
CA PRO A 287 -3.20 -1.31 19.05
C PRO A 287 -2.03 -1.76 18.17
N GLY A 288 -1.35 -0.80 17.54
CA GLY A 288 -0.21 -1.05 16.68
C GLY A 288 -0.50 -1.55 15.26
N PHE A 289 -1.75 -1.83 14.90
CA PHE A 289 -2.14 -2.13 13.52
C PHE A 289 -3.56 -1.65 13.19
N ASN A 290 -3.67 -0.76 12.22
CA ASN A 290 -4.94 -0.34 11.66
C ASN A 290 -5.01 -0.67 10.17
N LEU A 291 -6.15 -1.21 9.75
CA LEU A 291 -6.49 -1.45 8.36
C LEU A 291 -7.81 -0.76 8.09
N HIS A 292 -7.89 0.00 7.01
CA HIS A 292 -9.14 0.58 6.51
C HIS A 292 -9.33 0.13 5.07
N LEU A 293 -10.33 -0.72 4.82
CA LEU A 293 -10.57 -1.29 3.50
C LEU A 293 -11.97 -0.92 2.99
N ARG A 294 -12.04 -0.30 1.82
CA ARG A 294 -13.25 0.05 1.08
C ARG A 294 -13.82 -1.17 0.37
N GLU A 295 -14.73 -1.86 1.03
CA GLU A 295 -15.30 -3.09 0.47
C GLU A 295 -16.15 -2.83 -0.78
N ASP A 296 -16.72 -1.63 -0.88
CA ASP A 296 -17.46 -1.16 -2.06
C ASP A 296 -16.57 -0.94 -3.31
N LEU A 297 -15.26 -0.84 -3.14
CA LEU A 297 -14.30 -0.76 -4.25
C LEU A 297 -13.74 -2.14 -4.66
N VAL A 298 -14.10 -3.21 -3.94
CA VAL A 298 -13.69 -4.57 -4.28
C VAL A 298 -14.61 -5.14 -5.36
N ALA A 299 -14.07 -5.34 -6.57
CA ALA A 299 -14.83 -5.90 -7.68
C ALA A 299 -14.64 -7.42 -7.81
N GLN A 300 -13.42 -7.91 -7.55
CA GLN A 300 -13.08 -9.33 -7.66
C GLN A 300 -12.34 -9.79 -6.40
N VAL A 301 -12.68 -11.00 -5.94
CA VAL A 301 -11.96 -11.69 -4.87
C VAL A 301 -11.67 -13.10 -5.34
N TRP A 302 -10.46 -13.57 -5.09
CA TRP A 302 -9.99 -14.87 -5.54
C TRP A 302 -9.32 -15.64 -4.41
N LEU A 303 -9.72 -16.90 -4.21
CA LEU A 303 -8.90 -17.88 -3.51
C LEU A 303 -7.84 -18.37 -4.49
N VAL A 304 -6.56 -18.28 -4.15
CA VAL A 304 -5.46 -18.62 -5.05
C VAL A 304 -4.47 -19.54 -4.35
N LYS A 305 -4.14 -20.66 -4.99
CA LYS A 305 -3.20 -21.68 -4.54
C LYS A 305 -1.94 -21.66 -5.41
N LYS A 306 -0.79 -21.49 -4.78
CA LYS A 306 0.51 -21.46 -5.46
C LYS A 306 1.41 -22.56 -4.88
N PRO A 307 1.84 -23.54 -5.68
CA PRO A 307 2.82 -24.53 -5.23
C PRO A 307 4.15 -23.85 -4.87
N THR A 308 4.78 -24.32 -3.79
CA THR A 308 6.13 -23.94 -3.38
C THR A 308 6.91 -25.17 -2.95
N THR A 309 8.21 -25.05 -2.70
CA THR A 309 9.02 -26.11 -2.07
C THR A 309 8.50 -26.53 -0.71
N ASP A 310 7.82 -25.62 -0.01
CA ASP A 310 7.33 -25.81 1.37
C ASP A 310 5.86 -26.29 1.39
N GLY A 311 5.32 -26.63 0.22
CA GLY A 311 3.92 -26.98 0.02
C GLY A 311 3.10 -25.86 -0.61
N VAL A 312 1.79 -26.08 -0.71
CA VAL A 312 0.87 -25.10 -1.30
C VAL A 312 0.71 -23.91 -0.36
N VAL A 313 0.84 -22.71 -0.91
CA VAL A 313 0.50 -21.45 -0.25
C VAL A 313 -0.85 -20.97 -0.79
N THR A 314 -1.80 -20.82 0.11
CA THR A 314 -3.16 -20.37 -0.14
C THR A 314 -3.30 -18.90 0.22
N SER A 315 -3.92 -18.12 -0.66
CA SER A 315 -4.12 -16.68 -0.49
C SER A 315 -5.53 -16.27 -0.87
N ILE A 316 -6.03 -15.22 -0.24
CA ILE A 316 -7.23 -14.51 -0.69
C ILE A 316 -6.79 -13.17 -1.27
N GLU A 317 -7.11 -12.93 -2.53
CA GLU A 317 -6.61 -11.80 -3.29
C GLU A 317 -7.73 -10.90 -3.79
N LEU A 318 -7.60 -9.60 -3.56
CA LEU A 318 -8.64 -8.59 -3.79
C LEU A 318 -8.22 -7.65 -4.92
N PHE A 319 -9.13 -7.40 -5.85
CA PHE A 319 -8.91 -6.51 -6.98
C PHE A 319 -10.08 -5.55 -7.19
N ASP A 320 -9.75 -4.36 -7.67
CA ASP A 320 -10.74 -3.36 -8.06
C ASP A 320 -11.34 -3.64 -9.44
N ALA A 321 -12.20 -2.74 -9.91
CA ALA A 321 -12.87 -2.87 -11.20
C ALA A 321 -11.92 -2.78 -12.41
N GLN A 322 -10.70 -2.28 -12.21
CA GLN A 322 -9.66 -2.20 -13.23
C GLN A 322 -8.73 -3.43 -13.18
N GLY A 323 -8.91 -4.33 -12.22
CA GLY A 323 -8.04 -5.48 -12.01
C GLY A 323 -6.74 -5.13 -11.26
N GLU A 324 -6.67 -3.94 -10.66
CA GLU A 324 -5.55 -3.52 -9.84
C GLU A 324 -5.62 -4.14 -8.43
N PHE A 325 -4.45 -4.35 -7.85
CA PHE A 325 -4.29 -4.95 -6.53
C PHE A 325 -4.82 -4.04 -5.41
N ILE A 326 -5.69 -4.57 -4.55
CA ILE A 326 -6.16 -3.91 -3.32
C ILE A 326 -5.41 -4.44 -2.10
N ALA A 327 -5.55 -5.74 -1.83
CA ALA A 327 -4.96 -6.39 -0.66
C ALA A 327 -4.83 -7.90 -0.87
N TYR A 328 -3.90 -8.52 -0.14
CA TYR A 328 -3.79 -9.98 -0.05
C TYR A 328 -3.84 -10.42 1.40
N PHE A 329 -4.53 -11.53 1.64
CA PHE A 329 -4.54 -12.23 2.92
C PHE A 329 -3.84 -13.58 2.77
N PHE A 330 -2.96 -13.89 3.72
CA PHE A 330 -2.28 -15.18 3.86
C PHE A 330 -2.36 -15.64 5.32
N GLY A 331 -2.07 -16.92 5.57
CA GLY A 331 -1.73 -17.40 6.90
C GLY A 331 -0.28 -17.02 7.21
N LYS A 332 0.01 -16.71 8.48
CA LYS A 332 1.39 -16.48 8.91
C LYS A 332 2.25 -17.70 8.58
N ARG A 333 3.38 -17.44 7.93
CA ARG A 333 4.40 -18.44 7.64
C ARG A 333 5.79 -17.80 7.62
N LYS A 334 6.82 -18.62 7.80
CA LYS A 334 8.22 -18.25 7.57
C LYS A 334 8.77 -19.08 6.41
N PRO A 335 9.84 -18.64 5.72
CA PRO A 335 10.52 -19.48 4.73
C PRO A 335 10.86 -20.87 5.32
N GLY A 336 10.60 -21.94 4.57
CA GLY A 336 10.79 -23.32 5.02
C GLY A 336 9.67 -23.89 5.88
N ILE A 337 8.63 -23.10 6.20
CA ILE A 337 7.49 -23.54 7.02
C ILE A 337 6.21 -23.50 6.16
N PRO A 338 5.46 -24.63 6.05
CA PRO A 338 4.18 -24.67 5.37
C PRO A 338 3.17 -23.68 5.99
N GLU A 339 2.13 -23.32 5.23
CA GLU A 339 1.02 -22.54 5.78
C GLU A 339 0.29 -23.29 6.91
N THR A 340 -0.29 -22.53 7.84
CA THR A 340 -1.02 -23.13 8.96
C THR A 340 -2.31 -23.80 8.48
N THR A 341 -2.63 -24.97 9.06
CA THR A 341 -3.87 -25.68 8.76
C THR A 341 -5.10 -24.82 9.07
N GLY A 342 -5.06 -24.05 10.15
CA GLY A 342 -6.15 -23.12 10.53
C GLY A 342 -6.42 -22.07 9.46
N TRP A 343 -5.37 -21.47 8.88
CA TRP A 343 -5.53 -20.56 7.76
C TRP A 343 -6.12 -21.25 6.53
N ARG A 344 -5.58 -22.40 6.14
CA ARG A 344 -6.07 -23.14 4.96
C ARG A 344 -7.55 -23.46 5.08
N MET A 345 -7.96 -24.00 6.22
CA MET A 345 -9.37 -24.32 6.50
C MET A 345 -10.25 -23.07 6.43
N LEU A 346 -9.80 -21.95 7.01
CA LEU A 346 -10.55 -20.69 6.94
C LEU A 346 -10.69 -20.21 5.50
N ALA A 347 -9.59 -20.12 4.76
CA ALA A 347 -9.57 -19.60 3.40
C ALA A 347 -10.44 -20.46 2.46
N GLU A 348 -10.36 -21.79 2.57
CA GLU A 348 -11.15 -22.73 1.77
C GLU A 348 -12.63 -22.79 2.17
N SER A 349 -13.00 -22.33 3.37
CA SER A 349 -14.40 -22.24 3.80
C SER A 349 -15.16 -21.04 3.19
N MET A 350 -14.45 -20.13 2.52
CA MET A 350 -15.07 -18.95 1.91
C MET A 350 -15.95 -19.35 0.73
N GLY A 351 -17.15 -18.76 0.66
CA GLY A 351 -18.13 -19.08 -0.38
C GLY A 351 -17.64 -18.67 -1.77
N THR A 352 -17.76 -19.58 -2.73
CA THR A 352 -17.44 -19.34 -4.14
C THR A 352 -18.63 -18.74 -4.89
N ARG A 353 -18.35 -17.93 -5.90
CA ARG A 353 -19.36 -17.30 -6.77
C ARG A 353 -19.90 -18.23 -7.84
#